data_AF-A0A920VXF4-F1
#
_entry.id   AF-A0A920VXF4-F1
#
_cell.length_a   1.000
_cell.length_b   1.000
_cell.length_c   1.000
_cell.angle_alpha   90.00
_cell.angle_beta   90.00
_cell.angle_gamma   90.00
#
_symmetry.space_group_name_H-M   'P 1'
#
loop_
_entity.id
_entity.type
_entity.pdbx_description
1 polymer ?
#
loop_
_entity_poly.entity_id
_entity_poly.type
_entity_poly.pdbx_seq_one_letter_code
_entity_poly.pdbx_strand_id
1 'polypeptide(L)' 'MHDSFETGLPQNSANYTPLSPITFLKRTAFVHPHRTSVIHGKHRWPLGRNIHPILQIWLQP' A
#
# COMPACT_ATOMS: atom_id res chain seq x y z
N MET A 1 19.01 31.22 9.09
CA MET A 1 17.83 30.58 9.72
C MET A 1 17.79 29.17 9.16
N HIS A 2 17.98 28.14 9.98
CA HIS A 2 17.80 26.76 9.53
C HIS A 2 16.32 26.44 9.63
N ASP A 3 15.69 26.25 8.48
CA ASP A 3 14.28 25.87 8.39
C ASP A 3 14.15 24.41 8.85
N SER A 4 13.19 24.11 9.73
CA SER A 4 13.03 22.77 10.31
C SER A 4 12.58 21.71 9.31
N PHE A 5 12.20 22.10 8.09
CA PHE A 5 11.89 21.18 7.00
C PHE A 5 13.13 20.78 6.18
N GLU A 6 14.24 21.52 6.28
CA GLU A 6 15.50 21.22 5.55
C GLU A 6 16.16 19.91 6.02
N THR A 7 15.97 19.55 7.30
CA THR A 7 16.52 18.31 7.89
C THR A 7 15.50 17.17 7.97
N GLY A 8 14.27 17.40 7.49
CA GLY A 8 13.16 16.46 7.62
C GLY A 8 12.54 16.42 9.03
N LEU A 9 11.25 16.08 9.09
CA LEU A 9 10.52 15.92 10.35
C LEU A 9 10.96 14.63 11.07
N PRO A 10 11.08 14.64 12.40
CA PRO A 10 11.29 13.41 13.16
C PRO A 10 10.13 12.44 12.92
N GLN A 11 10.43 11.14 12.94
CA GLN A 11 9.42 10.10 12.75
C GLN A 11 8.44 10.08 13.92
N ASN A 12 7.16 10.02 13.60
CA ASN A 12 6.05 9.91 14.54
C ASN A 12 4.94 9.04 13.92
N SER A 13 3.89 8.75 14.68
CA SER A 13 2.78 7.92 14.21
C SER A 13 2.04 8.49 12.99
N ALA A 14 2.11 9.79 12.74
CA ALA A 14 1.44 10.44 11.62
C ALA A 14 2.24 10.33 10.31
N ASN A 15 3.58 10.38 10.36
CA ASN A 15 4.44 10.34 9.17
C ASN A 15 5.19 9.01 8.98
N TYR A 16 5.12 8.08 9.95
CA TYR A 16 5.83 6.81 9.90
C TYR A 16 4.90 5.63 10.20
N THR A 17 5.02 4.61 9.36
CA THR A 17 4.47 3.27 9.60
C THR A 17 5.42 2.28 8.96
N PRO A 18 5.89 1.25 9.69
CA PRO A 18 6.81 0.24 9.15
C PRO A 18 6.24 -0.37 7.86
N LEU A 19 7.06 -0.40 6.82
CA LEU A 19 6.68 -1.04 5.57
C LEU A 19 6.86 -2.55 5.70
N SER A 20 5.77 -3.26 5.92
CA SER A 20 5.72 -4.72 5.76
C SER A 20 5.31 -5.08 4.33
N PRO A 21 5.58 -6.31 3.86
CA PRO A 21 5.08 -6.79 2.57
C PRO A 21 3.56 -6.60 2.40
N ILE A 22 2.78 -6.79 3.47
CA ILE A 22 1.33 -6.62 3.47
C ILE A 22 0.96 -5.13 3.34
N THR A 23 1.56 -4.26 4.14
CA THR A 23 1.30 -2.80 4.08
C THR A 23 1.71 -2.22 2.72
N PHE A 24 2.79 -2.76 2.12
CA PHE A 24 3.22 -2.38 0.77
C PHE A 24 2.17 -2.72 -0.30
N LEU A 25 1.63 -3.95 -0.29
CA LEU A 25 0.57 -4.34 -1.24
C LEU A 25 -0.69 -3.48 -1.08
N LYS A 26 -1.06 -3.16 0.17
CA LYS A 26 -2.20 -2.30 0.51
C LYS A 26 -2.05 -0.89 -0.08
N ARG A 27 -0.88 -0.27 0.10
CA ARG A 27 -0.55 1.04 -0.49
C ARG A 27 -0.51 0.99 -2.02
N THR A 28 0.09 -0.05 -2.60
CA THR A 28 0.22 -0.18 -4.05
C THR A 28 -1.15 -0.36 -4.72
N ALA A 29 -2.06 -1.14 -4.11
CA ALA A 29 -3.42 -1.32 -4.60
C ALA A 29 -4.24 -0.02 -4.59
N PHE A 30 -4.00 0.85 -3.61
CA PHE A 30 -4.63 2.17 -3.53
C PHE A 30 -4.13 3.12 -4.63
N VAL A 31 -2.82 3.17 -4.88
CA VAL A 31 -2.21 4.08 -5.87
C VAL A 31 -2.37 3.58 -7.31
N HIS A 32 -2.33 2.25 -7.52
CA HIS A 32 -2.38 1.62 -8.85
C HIS A 32 -3.48 0.55 -8.95
N PRO A 33 -4.76 0.91 -8.76
CA PRO A 33 -5.84 -0.07 -8.65
C PRO A 33 -6.04 -0.91 -9.90
N HIS A 34 -5.75 -0.37 -11.09
CA HIS A 34 -6.00 -1.04 -12.37
C HIS A 34 -4.75 -1.71 -12.97
N ARG A 35 -3.58 -1.60 -12.30
CA ARG A 35 -2.34 -2.22 -12.80
C ARG A 35 -2.44 -3.74 -12.65
N THR A 36 -2.16 -4.50 -13.73
CA THR A 36 -2.12 -5.97 -13.67
C THR A 36 -1.04 -6.41 -12.68
N SER A 37 -1.41 -7.23 -11.69
CA SER A 37 -0.49 -7.76 -10.68
C SER A 37 -0.33 -9.27 -10.73
N VAL A 38 -1.32 -9.99 -11.26
CA VAL A 38 -1.29 -11.45 -11.40
C VAL A 38 -1.65 -11.82 -12.83
N ILE A 39 -0.88 -12.74 -13.41
CA ILE A 39 -1.11 -13.33 -14.73
C ILE A 39 -1.07 -14.85 -14.57
N HIS A 40 -2.13 -15.54 -15.01
CA HIS A 40 -2.18 -17.00 -15.04
C HIS A 40 -2.84 -17.46 -16.34
N GLY A 41 -2.04 -18.02 -17.24
CA GLY A 41 -2.48 -18.31 -18.61
C GLY A 41 -3.01 -17.06 -19.31
N LYS A 42 -4.25 -17.12 -19.79
CA LYS A 42 -4.94 -15.98 -20.45
C LYS A 42 -5.55 -14.99 -19.46
N HIS A 43 -5.60 -15.33 -18.18
CA HIS A 43 -6.21 -14.49 -17.15
C HIS A 43 -5.23 -13.44 -16.63
N ARG A 44 -5.75 -12.23 -16.45
CA ARG A 44 -5.04 -11.09 -15.89
C ARG A 44 -5.93 -10.49 -14.82
N TRP A 45 -5.35 -10.21 -13.66
CA TRP A 45 -6.09 -9.58 -12.57
C TRP A 45 -5.41 -8.28 -12.15
N PRO A 46 -6.18 -7.19 -12.03
CA PRO A 46 -5.66 -5.93 -11.55
C PRO A 46 -5.45 -5.98 -10.04
N LEU A 47 -4.47 -5.20 -9.58
CA LEU A 47 -4.05 -5.16 -8.19
C LEU A 47 -5.20 -4.82 -7.24
N GLY A 48 -6.04 -3.85 -7.60
CA GLY A 48 -7.21 -3.46 -6.80
C GLY A 48 -8.20 -4.61 -6.59
N ARG A 49 -8.44 -5.45 -7.60
CA ARG A 49 -9.39 -6.58 -7.49
C ARG A 49 -8.84 -7.72 -6.63
N ASN A 50 -7.55 -8.01 -6.73
CA ASN A 50 -6.92 -9.11 -5.99
C ASN A 50 -6.70 -8.80 -4.51
N ILE A 51 -6.33 -7.55 -4.20
CA ILE A 51 -5.95 -7.17 -2.85
C ILE A 51 -7.17 -6.81 -2.00
N HIS A 52 -8.22 -6.21 -2.57
CA HIS A 52 -9.43 -5.82 -1.83
C HIS A 52 -10.05 -6.94 -0.97
N PRO A 53 -10.26 -8.18 -1.45
CA PRO A 53 -10.79 -9.26 -0.61
C PRO A 53 -9.82 -9.71 0.49
N ILE A 54 -8.51 -9.72 0.24
CA ILE A 54 -7.49 -10.05 1.26
C ILE A 54 -7.51 -9.03 2.39
N LEU A 55 -7.73 -7.76 2.08
CA LEU A 55 -7.84 -6.71 3.10
C LEU A 55 -9.10 -6.87 3.95
N GLN A 56 -10.20 -7.35 3.36
CA GLN A 56 -11.47 -7.54 4.08
C GLN A 56 -11.46 -8.72 5.06
N ILE A 57 -10.68 -9.78 4.80
CA ILE A 57 -10.53 -10.92 5.72
C ILE A 57 -9.97 -10.49 7.10
N TRP A 58 -9.20 -9.40 7.15
CA TRP A 58 -8.61 -8.86 8.39
C TRP A 58 -9.36 -7.63 8.95
N LEU A 59 -10.48 -7.24 8.34
CA LEU A 59 -11.30 -6.08 8.72
C LEU A 59 -12.73 -6.48 9.16
N GLN A 60 -13.02 -7.77 9.23
CA GLN A 60 -14.24 -8.30 9.83
C GLN A 60 -13.96 -8.60 11.31
N PRO A 61 -14.86 -8.25 12.26
CA PRO A 61 -14.75 -8.68 13.64
C PRO A 61 -14.86 -10.21 13.79
#